data_AF-A0AAV7Y2V8-F1
#
_entry.id   AF-A0AAV7Y2V8-F1
#
_cell.length_a   1.000
_cell.length_b   1.000
_cell.length_c   1.000
_cell.angle_alpha   90.00
_cell.angle_beta   90.00
_cell.angle_gamma   90.00
#
_symmetry.space_group_name_H-M   'P 1'
#
loop_
_entity.id
_entity.type
_entity.pdbx_description
1 polymer ?
#
loop_
_entity_poly.entity_id
_entity_poly.type
_entity_poly.pdbx_seq_one_letter_code
_entity_poly.pdbx_strand_id
1 'polypeptide(L)'
;MESEVKQRNQRNRRRERAQRMQAQRESQGQEKGGGDSAEDESPSREKPQRPPPPNRRKRSKEPSFEEDVVDGFAILSFKSYEDIEVSVVLLIRP
;
A
#
# COMPACT_ATOMS: atom_id res chain seq x y z
N MET A 1 -4.28 23.04 -13.99
CA MET A 1 -2.90 22.86 -14.49
C MET A 1 -1.89 22.47 -13.39
N GLU A 2 -2.02 22.90 -12.12
CA GLU A 2 -1.04 22.52 -11.06
C GLU A 2 -1.12 21.06 -10.57
N SER A 3 -2.32 20.46 -10.55
CA SER A 3 -2.54 19.07 -10.14
C SER A 3 -1.86 18.06 -11.07
N GLU A 4 -1.92 18.33 -12.39
CA GLU A 4 -1.28 17.52 -13.44
C GLU A 4 0.25 17.57 -13.33
N VAL A 5 0.81 18.74 -12.98
CA VAL A 5 2.25 18.92 -12.78
C VAL A 5 2.74 18.11 -11.58
N LYS A 6 2.00 18.10 -10.47
CA LYS A 6 2.33 17.30 -9.28
C LYS A 6 2.28 15.79 -9.57
N GLN A 7 1.24 15.33 -10.27
CA GLN A 7 1.11 13.92 -10.65
C GLN A 7 2.22 13.48 -11.62
N ARG A 8 2.58 14.33 -12.59
CA ARG A 8 3.68 14.08 -13.53
C ARG A 8 5.04 14.01 -12.82
N ASN A 9 5.28 14.88 -11.84
CA ASN A 9 6.52 14.91 -11.06
C ASN A 9 6.67 13.64 -10.20
N GLN A 10 5.59 13.18 -9.56
CA GLN A 10 5.58 11.92 -8.82
C GLN A 10 5.86 10.70 -9.71
N ARG A 11 5.27 10.66 -10.92
CA ARG A 11 5.51 9.61 -11.92
C ARG A 11 6.97 9.57 -12.37
N ASN A 12 7.61 10.74 -12.54
CA ASN A 12 9.00 10.84 -12.92
C ASN A 12 9.94 10.31 -11.82
N ARG A 13 9.71 10.66 -10.55
CA ARG A 13 10.49 10.13 -9.42
C ARG A 13 10.44 8.61 -9.31
N ARG A 14 9.28 8.00 -9.58
CA ARG A 14 9.13 6.53 -9.56
C ARG A 14 9.94 5.86 -10.67
N ARG A 15 9.96 6.45 -11.88
CA ARG A 15 10.76 5.96 -13.01
C ARG A 15 12.26 6.06 -12.74
N GLU A 16 12.71 7.19 -12.22
CA GLU A 16 14.11 7.42 -11.86
C GLU A 16 14.60 6.39 -10.81
N ARG A 17 13.79 6.13 -9.79
CA ARG A 17 14.11 5.12 -8.77
C ARG A 17 14.20 3.71 -9.35
N ALA A 18 13.31 3.36 -10.28
CA ALA A 18 13.32 2.05 -10.95
C ALA A 18 14.57 1.89 -11.83
N GLN A 19 14.92 2.92 -12.60
CA GLN A 19 16.13 2.93 -13.42
C GLN A 19 17.39 2.82 -12.56
N ARG A 20 17.46 3.53 -11.43
CA ARG A 20 18.59 3.43 -10.50
C ARG A 20 18.75 2.01 -9.92
N MET A 21 17.64 1.33 -9.63
CA MET A 21 17.67 -0.06 -9.17
C MET A 21 18.07 -1.04 -10.28
N GLN A 22 17.65 -0.81 -11.53
CA GLN A 22 18.07 -1.61 -12.68
C GLN A 22 19.56 -1.43 -12.96
N ALA A 23 20.05 -0.19 -12.98
CA ALA A 23 21.47 0.11 -13.15
C ALA A 23 22.33 -0.49 -12.03
N GLN A 24 21.86 -0.50 -10.77
CA GLN A 24 22.56 -1.19 -9.68
C GLN A 24 22.56 -2.71 -9.83
N ARG A 25 21.48 -3.30 -10.37
CA ARG A 25 21.42 -4.74 -10.68
C ARG A 25 22.31 -5.09 -11.86
N GLU A 26 22.39 -4.24 -12.87
CA GLU A 26 23.27 -4.42 -14.04
C GLU A 26 24.73 -4.24 -13.62
N SER A 27 25.06 -3.22 -12.82
CA SER A 27 26.42 -3.01 -12.32
C SER A 27 26.90 -4.12 -11.38
N GLN A 28 26.00 -4.74 -10.61
CA GLN A 28 26.31 -5.91 -9.79
C GLN A 28 26.19 -7.24 -10.56
N GLY A 29 25.39 -7.28 -11.63
CA GLY A 29 25.16 -8.45 -12.47
C GLY A 29 26.23 -8.66 -13.54
N GLN A 30 27.01 -7.63 -13.86
CA GLN A 30 28.11 -7.73 -14.82
C GLN A 30 29.33 -8.52 -14.28
N GLU A 31 29.36 -8.88 -12.99
CA GLU A 31 30.37 -9.79 -12.42
C GLU A 31 29.93 -11.26 -12.30
N LYS A 32 28.68 -11.62 -12.64
CA LYS A 32 28.27 -13.03 -12.80
C LYS A 32 27.30 -13.17 -13.96
N GLY A 33 27.85 -13.49 -15.13
CA GLY A 33 27.13 -13.64 -16.37
C GLY A 33 26.06 -14.75 -16.36
N GLY A 34 25.12 -14.57 -17.31
CA GLY A 34 24.50 -15.62 -18.12
C GLY A 34 23.54 -16.58 -17.43
N GLY A 35 22.27 -16.58 -17.84
CA GLY A 35 21.38 -17.71 -17.57
C GLY A 35 19.89 -17.37 -17.57
N ASP A 36 19.32 -17.17 -18.75
CA ASP A 36 17.98 -17.69 -19.01
C ASP A 36 18.12 -19.23 -19.05
N SER A 37 17.61 -19.93 -18.04
CA SER A 37 17.29 -21.35 -18.16
C SER A 37 16.40 -21.78 -17.00
N ALA A 38 15.28 -22.37 -17.36
CA ALA A 38 14.51 -23.27 -16.52
C ALA A 38 15.39 -24.42 -16.00
N GLU A 39 14.89 -25.11 -14.97
CA GLU A 39 15.43 -26.29 -14.27
C GLU A 39 16.84 -26.16 -13.64
N ASP A 40 16.91 -26.04 -12.30
CA ASP A 40 18.02 -26.62 -11.52
C ASP A 40 17.64 -26.81 -10.03
N GLU A 41 17.52 -28.07 -9.65
CA GLU A 41 17.31 -28.61 -8.31
C GLU A 41 18.66 -28.57 -7.56
N SER A 42 18.80 -27.76 -6.50
CA SER A 42 19.94 -27.80 -5.56
C SER A 42 19.69 -27.02 -4.26
N PRO A 43 20.25 -27.47 -3.12
CA PRO A 43 19.56 -27.48 -1.83
C PRO A 43 19.60 -26.15 -1.08
N SER A 44 18.48 -25.85 -0.41
CA SER A 44 18.39 -25.11 0.84
C SER A 44 19.34 -23.91 0.99
N ARG A 45 19.19 -22.88 0.15
CA ARG A 45 19.75 -21.56 0.45
C ARG A 45 18.98 -20.99 1.64
N GLU A 46 19.44 -21.29 2.85
CA GLU A 46 18.89 -20.80 4.12
C GLU A 46 18.99 -19.26 4.11
N LYS A 47 17.93 -18.61 3.64
CA LYS A 47 17.77 -17.17 3.77
C LYS A 47 17.75 -16.87 5.28
N PRO A 48 18.52 -15.91 5.79
CA PRO A 48 18.43 -15.53 7.19
C PRO A 48 16.95 -15.28 7.52
N GLN A 49 16.42 -16.04 8.48
CA GLN A 49 15.02 -15.99 8.86
C GLN A 49 14.74 -14.57 9.35
N ARG A 50 14.14 -13.74 8.49
CA ARG A 50 13.69 -12.41 8.90
C ARG A 50 12.67 -12.64 10.01
N PRO A 51 12.77 -11.91 11.14
CA PRO A 51 11.78 -12.02 12.19
C PRO A 51 10.39 -11.83 11.58
N PRO A 52 9.38 -12.57 12.07
CA PRO A 52 8.02 -12.42 11.57
C PRO A 52 7.64 -10.94 11.66
N PRO A 53 7.02 -10.36 10.61
CA PRO A 53 6.61 -8.97 10.65
C PRO A 53 5.73 -8.77 11.89
N PRO A 54 5.86 -7.64 12.61
CA PRO A 54 5.08 -7.38 13.80
C PRO A 54 3.61 -7.59 13.46
N ASN A 55 2.91 -8.37 14.30
CA ASN A 55 1.52 -8.75 14.09
C ASN A 55 0.72 -7.48 13.80
N ARG A 56 0.47 -7.25 12.51
CA ARG A 56 -0.25 -6.08 12.05
C ARG A 56 -1.69 -6.38 12.43
N ARG A 57 -2.06 -6.05 13.68
CA ARG A 57 -3.42 -6.11 14.19
C ARG A 57 -4.28 -5.53 13.09
N LYS A 58 -4.99 -6.39 12.36
CA LYS A 58 -5.88 -5.99 11.27
C LYS A 58 -7.01 -5.21 11.94
N ARG A 59 -6.76 -3.94 12.24
CA ARG A 59 -7.84 -2.99 12.48
C ARG A 59 -8.43 -2.71 11.10
N SER A 60 -9.32 -3.59 10.71
CA SER A 60 -10.30 -3.32 9.67
C SER A 60 -11.57 -4.01 10.14
N LYS A 61 -12.06 -3.57 11.30
CA LYS A 61 -13.51 -3.56 11.48
C LYS A 61 -13.96 -2.58 10.40
N GLU A 62 -14.66 -3.07 9.39
CA GLU A 62 -15.29 -2.16 8.43
C GLU A 62 -16.02 -1.09 9.23
N PRO A 63 -15.91 0.19 8.84
CA PRO A 63 -16.69 1.23 9.49
C PRO A 63 -18.15 0.80 9.44
N SER A 64 -18.86 0.96 10.56
CA SER A 64 -20.27 0.58 10.67
C SER A 64 -21.18 1.41 9.76
N PHE A 65 -20.63 2.45 9.15
CA PHE A 65 -21.28 3.36 8.24
C PHE A 65 -20.46 3.56 6.97
N GLU A 66 -21.13 3.92 5.90
CA GLU A 66 -20.53 4.38 4.65
C GLU A 66 -20.49 5.91 4.67
N GLU A 67 -19.37 6.51 4.26
CA GLU A 67 -19.15 7.95 4.26
C GLU A 67 -19.00 8.47 2.83
N ASP A 68 -19.95 9.30 2.40
CA ASP A 68 -19.94 9.99 1.10
C ASP A 68 -19.69 11.49 1.30
N VAL A 69 -18.72 12.05 0.56
CA VAL A 69 -18.42 13.49 0.61
C VAL A 69 -19.03 14.19 -0.59
N VAL A 70 -19.95 15.13 -0.34
CA VAL A 70 -20.65 15.91 -1.37
C VAL A 70 -20.60 17.38 -0.99
N ASP A 71 -20.09 18.23 -1.89
CA ASP A 71 -20.00 19.70 -1.71
C ASP A 71 -19.41 20.17 -0.37
N GLY A 72 -18.44 19.42 0.17
CA GLY A 72 -17.79 19.72 1.46
C GLY A 72 -18.56 19.26 2.69
N PHE A 73 -19.67 18.56 2.53
CA PHE A 73 -20.40 17.88 3.60
C PHE A 73 -20.08 16.39 3.60
N ALA A 74 -19.97 15.80 4.78
CA ALA A 74 -19.89 14.35 4.96
C ALA A 74 -21.31 13.80 5.21
N ILE A 75 -21.71 12.83 4.39
CA ILE A 75 -22.99 12.12 4.48
C ILE A 75 -22.69 10.70 4.97
N LEU A 76 -23.22 10.35 6.15
CA LEU A 76 -23.04 9.02 6.74
C LEU A 76 -24.29 8.17 6.48
N SER A 77 -24.09 6.98 5.91
CA SER A 77 -25.14 6.01 5.61
C SER A 77 -25.02 4.81 6.55
N PHE A 78 -26.13 4.42 7.20
CA PHE A 78 -26.18 3.32 8.16
C PHE A 78 -27.08 2.20 7.66
N LYS A 79 -26.72 0.95 7.97
CA LYS A 79 -27.52 -0.23 7.60
C LYS A 79 -28.72 -0.44 8.52
N SER A 80 -28.62 0.02 9.77
CA SER A 80 -29.68 -0.10 10.76
C SER A 80 -29.87 1.19 11.56
N TYR A 81 -31.07 1.32 12.15
CA TYR A 81 -31.40 2.44 13.01
C TYR A 81 -30.60 2.43 14.34
N GLU A 82 -30.29 1.25 14.86
CA GLU A 82 -29.47 1.11 16.07
C GLU A 82 -28.07 1.72 15.87
N ASP A 83 -27.48 1.54 14.68
CA ASP A 83 -26.13 2.03 14.39
C ASP A 83 -26.05 3.57 14.38
N ILE A 84 -27.13 4.25 13.95
CA ILE A 84 -27.19 5.71 13.96
C ILE A 84 -27.41 6.25 15.37
N GLU A 85 -28.24 5.62 16.21
CA GLU A 85 -28.45 6.08 17.59
C GLU A 85 -27.15 6.08 18.39
N VAL A 86 -26.37 5.00 18.30
CA VAL A 86 -25.07 4.88 18.95
C VAL A 86 -24.10 5.96 18.44
N SER A 87 -24.06 6.16 17.12
CA SER A 87 -23.14 7.10 16.49
C SER A 87 -23.48 8.56 16.81
N VAL A 88 -24.77 8.91 16.80
CA VAL A 88 -25.27 10.25 17.16
C VAL A 88 -24.94 10.59 18.61
N VAL A 89 -25.13 9.64 19.53
CA VAL A 89 -24.76 9.83 20.94
C VAL A 89 -23.25 10.07 21.11
N LEU A 90 -22.40 9.41 20.31
CA LEU A 90 -20.96 9.59 20.33
C LEU A 90 -20.49 10.89 19.67
N LEU A 91 -21.15 11.33 18.60
CA LEU A 91 -20.76 12.50 17.83
C LEU A 91 -21.25 13.82 18.43
N ILE A 92 -22.38 13.82 19.14
CA ILE A 92 -23.01 15.05 19.66
C ILE A 92 -22.60 15.34 21.11
N ARG A 93 -21.98 14.39 21.81
CA ARG A 93 -21.49 14.63 23.18
C ARG A 93 -20.15 15.38 23.17
N PRO A 94 -20.06 16.54 23.84
CA PRO A 94 -18.83 17.33 23.95
C PRO A 94 -17.76 16.66 24.82
#